data_AF-A0A523TMZ0-F1
#
_entry.id   AF-A0A523TMZ0-F1
#
_cell.length_a   1.000
_cell.length_b   1.000
_cell.length_c   1.000
_cell.angle_alpha   90.00
_cell.angle_beta   90.00
_cell.angle_gamma   90.00
#
_symmetry.space_group_name_H-M   'P 1'
#
loop_
_entity.id
_entity.type
_entity.pdbx_description
1 polymer ?
#
loop_
_entity_poly.entity_id
_entity_poly.type
_entity_poly.pdbx_seq_one_letter_code
_entity_poly.pdbx_strand_id
1 'polypeptide(L)'
;MTEEMETKTTDIQEDDDRYINRKNLISTSSQAMLLSWLFLAVIVLFVINLIIFVLSVAGVQFQGAIVTLNQMIGNLSTPLLLAAVAGFFFVSLRAISEGLYMLMDLGDEVSKIGKELEK
;
A
#
# COMPACT_ATOMS: atom_id res chain seq x y z
N MET A 1 -53.69 9.51 -24.56
CA MET A 1 -52.36 9.51 -23.96
C MET A 1 -52.60 9.39 -22.46
N THR A 2 -52.97 8.19 -21.98
CA THR A 2 -52.08 7.06 -21.63
C THR A 2 -51.26 7.46 -20.40
N GLU A 3 -51.69 7.06 -19.19
CA GLU A 3 -51.06 6.02 -18.36
C GLU A 3 -49.58 6.39 -18.09
N GLU A 4 -49.09 6.60 -16.87
CA GLU A 4 -49.18 5.73 -15.70
C GLU A 4 -48.96 6.53 -14.40
N MET A 5 -49.55 6.03 -13.32
CA MET A 5 -49.14 6.34 -11.96
C MET A 5 -47.75 5.75 -11.72
N GLU A 6 -46.80 6.51 -11.19
CA GLU A 6 -45.75 5.91 -10.34
C GLU A 6 -45.39 6.84 -9.18
N THR A 7 -46.07 6.58 -8.08
CA THR A 7 -45.61 6.81 -6.72
C THR A 7 -44.25 6.12 -6.53
N LYS A 8 -43.20 6.91 -6.32
CA LYS A 8 -41.99 6.49 -5.59
C LYS A 8 -41.90 7.48 -4.44
N THR A 9 -42.30 7.22 -3.19
CA THR A 9 -42.05 6.03 -2.36
C THR A 9 -40.64 5.49 -2.57
N THR A 10 -39.68 6.18 -1.99
CA THR A 10 -38.51 5.58 -1.35
C THR A 10 -38.17 6.52 -0.20
N ASP A 11 -38.88 6.39 0.93
CA ASP A 11 -38.49 5.48 2.02
C ASP A 11 -37.14 5.97 2.57
N ILE A 12 -37.14 6.91 3.51
CA ILE A 12 -36.90 6.60 4.93
C ILE A 12 -36.17 5.25 5.10
N GLN A 13 -34.86 5.27 4.91
CA GLN A 13 -33.96 4.59 5.85
C GLN A 13 -33.13 5.74 6.43
N GLU A 14 -33.61 6.44 7.47
CA GLU A 14 -33.55 5.97 8.86
C GLU A 14 -32.17 5.37 9.15
N ASP A 15 -31.38 6.14 9.90
CA ASP A 15 -30.34 5.68 10.81
C ASP A 15 -29.87 4.23 10.62
N ASP A 16 -28.83 4.05 9.81
CA ASP A 16 -27.82 3.06 10.15
C ASP A 16 -26.45 3.74 10.16
N ASP A 17 -26.36 4.71 11.07
CA ASP A 17 -25.15 5.41 11.51
C ASP A 17 -24.20 4.47 12.29
N ARG A 18 -24.23 3.17 12.00
CA ARG A 18 -23.52 2.14 12.77
C ARG A 18 -22.96 1.06 11.86
N TYR A 19 -21.73 0.68 12.19
CA TYR A 19 -21.01 -0.50 11.71
C TYR A 19 -20.33 -0.40 10.33
N ILE A 20 -19.25 0.38 10.28
CA ILE A 20 -18.14 0.25 9.32
C ILE A 20 -18.59 0.43 7.87
N ASN A 21 -18.28 1.59 7.31
CA ASN A 21 -18.46 1.86 5.89
C ASN A 21 -17.48 0.97 5.08
N ARG A 22 -17.81 -0.33 4.94
CA ARG A 22 -16.98 -1.40 4.39
C ARG A 22 -16.44 -1.05 3.02
N LYS A 23 -17.27 -0.38 2.21
CA LYS A 23 -16.90 0.11 0.88
C LYS A 23 -15.73 1.08 0.93
N ASN A 24 -15.70 1.97 1.92
CA ASN A 24 -14.59 2.91 2.11
C ASN A 24 -13.36 2.21 2.67
N LEU A 25 -13.51 1.28 3.64
CA LEU A 25 -12.37 0.50 4.16
C LEU A 25 -11.68 -0.35 3.09
N ILE A 26 -12.47 -1.03 2.25
CA ILE A 26 -11.96 -1.85 1.15
C ILE A 26 -11.24 -0.96 0.12
N SER A 27 -11.81 0.21 -0.19
CA SER A 27 -11.19 1.17 -1.11
C SER A 27 -9.85 1.68 -0.57
N THR A 28 -9.79 2.08 0.70
CA THR A 28 -8.57 2.57 1.35
C THR A 28 -7.52 1.47 1.49
N SER A 29 -7.90 0.24 1.84
CA SER A 29 -6.96 -0.89 1.92
C SER A 29 -6.38 -1.22 0.53
N SER A 30 -7.21 -1.26 -0.51
CA SER A 30 -6.77 -1.49 -1.89
C SER A 30 -5.81 -0.39 -2.37
N GLN A 31 -6.11 0.88 -2.08
CA GLN A 31 -5.22 2.00 -2.42
C GLN A 31 -3.89 1.92 -1.65
N ALA A 32 -3.91 1.60 -0.36
CA ALA A 32 -2.69 1.42 0.44
C ALA A 32 -1.84 0.25 -0.09
N MET A 33 -2.48 -0.84 -0.51
CA MET A 33 -1.81 -1.98 -1.13
C MET A 33 -1.14 -1.58 -2.44
N LEU A 34 -1.86 -0.90 -3.34
CA LEU A 34 -1.33 -0.44 -4.63
C LEU A 34 -0.17 0.55 -4.43
N LEU A 35 -0.30 1.46 -3.46
CA LEU A 35 0.74 2.41 -3.10
C LEU A 35 1.98 1.71 -2.53
N SER A 36 1.81 0.63 -1.75
CA SER A 36 2.95 -0.19 -1.30
C SER A 36 3.73 -0.78 -2.48
N TRP A 37 3.04 -1.33 -3.48
CA TRP A 37 3.69 -1.86 -4.68
C TRP A 37 4.45 -0.79 -5.46
N LEU A 38 3.96 0.45 -5.47
CA LEU A 38 4.69 1.58 -6.04
C LEU A 38 6.03 1.81 -5.31
N PHE A 39 6.02 1.82 -3.98
CA PHE A 39 7.26 1.95 -3.20
C PHE A 39 8.21 0.76 -3.44
N LEU A 40 7.68 -0.45 -3.59
CA LEU A 40 8.49 -1.62 -3.95
C LEU A 40 9.15 -1.45 -5.32
N ALA A 41 8.43 -0.97 -6.32
CA ALA A 41 8.97 -0.72 -7.65
C ALA A 41 10.11 0.33 -7.61
N VAL A 42 9.94 1.39 -6.81
CA VAL A 42 10.99 2.39 -6.57
C VAL A 42 12.23 1.74 -5.94
N ILE A 43 12.07 0.93 -4.90
CA ILE A 43 13.19 0.21 -4.27
C ILE A 43 13.91 -0.66 -5.30
N VAL A 44 13.18 -1.43 -6.09
CA VAL A 44 13.76 -2.31 -7.12
C VAL A 44 14.58 -1.52 -8.13
N LEU A 45 14.07 -0.38 -8.63
CA LEU A 45 14.81 0.48 -9.54
C LEU A 45 16.12 1.00 -8.92
N PHE A 46 16.08 1.39 -7.65
CA PHE A 46 17.28 1.82 -6.93
C PHE A 46 18.28 0.69 -6.71
N VAL A 47 17.81 -0.51 -6.37
CA VAL A 47 18.68 -1.69 -6.22
C VAL A 47 19.36 -2.05 -7.54
N ILE A 48 18.62 -2.01 -8.66
CA ILE A 48 19.20 -2.22 -9.99
C ILE A 48 20.28 -1.18 -10.27
N ASN A 49 20.01 0.10 -10.00
CA ASN A 49 20.97 1.18 -10.19
C ASN A 49 22.24 0.97 -9.33
N LEU A 50 22.06 0.56 -8.08
CA LEU A 50 23.14 0.23 -7.15
C LEU A 50 24.02 -0.92 -7.68
N ILE A 51 23.40 -1.99 -8.19
CA ILE A 51 24.13 -3.13 -8.78
C ILE A 51 24.94 -2.66 -9.99
N ILE A 52 24.35 -1.87 -10.88
CA ILE A 52 25.05 -1.31 -12.05
C ILE A 52 26.23 -0.44 -11.61
N PHE A 53 26.05 0.41 -10.59
CA PHE A 53 27.12 1.23 -10.03
C PHE A 53 28.26 0.37 -9.48
N VAL A 54 27.96 -0.66 -8.68
CA VAL A 54 28.98 -1.55 -8.10
C VAL A 54 29.75 -2.29 -9.21
N LEU A 55 29.05 -2.80 -10.23
CA LEU A 55 29.68 -3.45 -11.38
C LEU A 55 30.56 -2.46 -12.18
N SER A 56 30.08 -1.23 -12.34
CA SER A 56 30.86 -0.16 -12.99
C SER A 56 32.11 0.18 -12.21
N VAL A 57 32.04 0.39 -10.89
CA VAL A 57 33.21 0.66 -10.04
C VAL A 57 34.21 -0.50 -10.08
N ALA A 58 33.74 -1.75 -10.01
CA ALA A 58 34.58 -2.92 -10.18
C ALA A 58 35.28 -2.91 -11.55
N GLY A 59 34.55 -2.57 -12.62
CA GLY A 59 35.07 -2.40 -13.98
C GLY A 59 36.08 -1.24 -14.14
N VAL A 60 35.83 -0.11 -13.48
CA VAL A 60 36.65 1.12 -13.55
C VAL A 60 38.00 0.92 -12.85
N GLN A 61 38.08 0.10 -11.81
CA GLN A 61 39.37 -0.28 -11.21
C GLN A 61 40.29 -1.03 -12.18
N PHE A 62 39.73 -1.75 -13.17
CA PHE A 62 40.55 -2.36 -14.24
C PHE A 62 41.08 -1.35 -15.26
N GLN A 63 40.53 -0.13 -15.33
CA GLN A 63 40.93 0.92 -16.28
C GLN A 63 41.92 1.95 -15.69
N GLY A 64 42.40 1.73 -14.46
CA GLY A 64 43.42 2.59 -13.83
C GLY A 64 42.90 3.91 -13.24
N ALA A 65 41.58 4.17 -13.31
CA ALA A 65 40.96 5.28 -12.62
C ALA A 65 40.66 4.89 -11.16
N ILE A 66 41.30 5.57 -10.21
CA ILE A 66 41.10 5.33 -8.78
C ILE A 66 39.82 6.04 -8.35
N VAL A 67 38.75 5.27 -8.14
CA VAL A 67 37.56 5.78 -7.44
C VAL A 67 37.94 6.02 -5.98
N THR A 68 37.83 7.27 -5.53
CA THR A 68 38.15 7.61 -4.13
C THR A 68 37.09 7.06 -3.18
N LEU A 69 37.49 6.66 -1.97
CA LEU A 69 36.58 6.11 -0.96
C LEU A 69 35.42 7.09 -0.65
N ASN A 70 35.71 8.40 -0.60
CA ASN A 70 34.71 9.44 -0.40
C ASN A 70 33.64 9.49 -1.50
N GLN A 71 34.03 9.29 -2.77
CA GLN A 71 33.08 9.25 -3.88
C GLN A 71 32.20 8.00 -3.82
N MET A 72 32.77 6.84 -3.44
CA MET A 72 31.96 5.64 -3.20
C MET A 72 30.94 5.88 -2.09
N ILE A 73 31.37 6.41 -0.95
CA ILE A 73 30.48 6.64 0.19
C ILE A 73 29.34 7.59 -0.19
N GLY A 74 29.64 8.72 -0.85
CA GLY A 74 28.61 9.67 -1.28
C GLY A 74 27.61 9.09 -2.29
N ASN A 75 28.11 8.30 -3.24
CA ASN A 75 27.27 7.66 -4.26
C ASN A 75 26.44 6.49 -3.71
N LEU A 76 26.89 5.86 -2.61
CA LEU A 76 26.17 4.77 -1.94
C LEU A 76 25.19 5.28 -0.89
N SER A 77 25.52 6.34 -0.14
CA SER A 77 24.72 6.81 1.00
C SER A 77 23.32 7.27 0.59
N THR A 78 23.24 7.99 -0.52
CA THR A 78 21.98 8.56 -1.02
C THR A 78 20.97 7.48 -1.44
N PRO A 79 21.31 6.51 -2.32
CA PRO A 79 20.39 5.45 -2.68
C PRO A 79 20.07 4.50 -1.50
N LEU A 80 21.02 4.27 -0.59
CA LEU A 80 20.74 3.46 0.61
C LEU A 80 19.70 4.12 1.51
N LEU A 81 19.85 5.43 1.76
CA LEU A 81 18.92 6.19 2.58
C LEU A 81 17.53 6.22 1.93
N LEU A 82 17.47 6.44 0.61
CA LEU A 82 16.19 6.42 -0.11
C LEU A 82 15.53 5.05 -0.07
N ALA A 83 16.29 3.97 -0.26
CA ALA A 83 15.78 2.60 -0.16
C ALA A 83 15.28 2.28 1.26
N ALA A 84 15.96 2.77 2.29
CA ALA A 84 15.51 2.62 3.68
C ALA A 84 14.18 3.36 3.93
N VAL A 85 14.05 4.61 3.46
CA VAL A 85 12.80 5.37 3.58
C VAL A 85 11.67 4.71 2.80
N ALA A 86 11.91 4.33 1.54
CA ALA A 86 10.90 3.65 0.72
C ALA A 86 10.51 2.30 1.33
N GLY A 87 11.46 1.55 1.88
CA GLY A 87 11.23 0.28 2.58
C GLY A 87 10.37 0.47 3.83
N PHE A 88 10.62 1.52 4.60
CA PHE A 88 9.80 1.89 5.75
C PHE A 88 8.33 2.17 5.35
N PHE A 89 8.12 2.96 4.29
CA PHE A 89 6.77 3.22 3.79
C PHE A 89 6.10 1.97 3.23
N PHE A 90 6.85 1.13 2.52
CA PHE A 90 6.35 -0.15 2.01
C PHE A 90 5.80 -1.02 3.14
N VAL A 91 6.61 -1.27 4.18
CA VAL A 91 6.22 -2.10 5.33
C VAL A 91 5.04 -1.47 6.08
N SER A 92 5.06 -0.15 6.29
CA SER A 92 3.98 0.54 7.02
C SER A 92 2.64 0.47 6.28
N LEU A 93 2.63 0.75 4.97
CA LEU A 93 1.42 0.66 4.16
C LEU A 93 0.90 -0.77 4.03
N ARG A 94 1.81 -1.75 3.94
CA ARG A 94 1.47 -3.17 3.95
C ARG A 94 0.78 -3.57 5.25
N ALA A 95 1.36 -3.19 6.38
CA ALA A 95 0.80 -3.47 7.71
C ALA A 95 -0.57 -2.80 7.90
N ILE A 96 -0.77 -1.58 7.41
CA ILE A 96 -2.07 -0.90 7.45
C ILE A 96 -3.09 -1.65 6.60
N SER A 97 -2.74 -2.04 5.38
CA SER A 97 -3.64 -2.79 4.49
C SER A 97 -4.06 -4.12 5.11
N GLU A 98 -3.09 -4.90 5.62
CA GLU A 98 -3.35 -6.20 6.28
C GLU A 98 -4.16 -6.01 7.59
N GLY A 99 -3.86 -4.98 8.37
CA GLY A 99 -4.62 -4.64 9.57
C GLY A 99 -6.07 -4.28 9.27
N LEU A 100 -6.34 -3.53 8.20
CA LEU A 100 -7.70 -3.21 7.76
C LEU A 100 -8.47 -4.46 7.30
N TYR A 101 -7.79 -5.41 6.64
CA TYR A 101 -8.41 -6.69 6.29
C TYR A 101 -8.77 -7.52 7.54
N MET A 102 -7.87 -7.59 8.53
CA MET A 102 -8.16 -8.26 9.80
C MET A 102 -9.36 -7.65 10.53
N LEU A 103 -9.45 -6.32 10.58
CA LEU A 103 -10.59 -5.63 11.21
C LEU A 103 -11.91 -5.91 10.49
N MET A 104 -11.88 -6.04 9.17
CA MET A 104 -13.07 -6.40 8.38
C MET A 104 -13.52 -7.82 8.69
N ASP A 105 -12.58 -8.77 8.78
CA ASP A 105 -12.86 -10.19 9.06
C ASP A 105 -13.46 -10.38 10.47
N LEU A 106 -12.89 -9.71 11.47
CA LEU A 106 -13.43 -9.64 12.83
C LEU A 106 -14.84 -9.03 12.86
N GLY A 107 -15.07 -7.97 12.08
CA GLY A 107 -16.39 -7.34 11.98
C GLY A 107 -17.45 -8.28 11.39
N ASP A 108 -17.08 -9.07 10.39
CA ASP A 108 -17.95 -10.08 9.78
C ASP A 108 -18.28 -11.22 10.75
N GLU A 109 -17.29 -11.68 11.51
CA GLU A 109 -17.47 -12.77 12.48
C GLU A 109 -18.37 -12.36 13.66
N VAL A 110 -18.19 -11.14 14.20
CA VAL A 110 -19.05 -10.58 15.26
C VAL A 110 -20.49 -10.39 14.78
N SER A 111 -20.67 -9.89 13.54
CA SER A 111 -22.01 -9.75 12.92
C SER A 111 -22.71 -11.11 12.77
N LYS A 112 -21.96 -12.16 12.42
CA LYS A 112 -22.52 -13.50 12.22
C LYS A 112 -23.01 -14.12 13.54
N ILE A 113 -22.23 -13.98 14.62
CA ILE A 113 -22.60 -14.47 15.96
C ILE A 113 -23.87 -13.78 16.46
N GLY A 114 -24.01 -12.47 16.24
CA GLY A 114 -25.23 -11.73 16.61
C GLY A 114 -26.49 -12.26 15.93
N LYS A 115 -26.40 -12.61 14.64
CA LYS A 115 -27.53 -13.16 13.87
C LYS A 115 -27.91 -14.60 14.25
N GLU A 116 -26.98 -15.37 14.80
CA GLU A 116 -27.26 -16.73 15.29
C GLU A 116 -27.92 -16.73 16.69
N LEU A 117 -27.70 -15.68 17.49
CA LEU A 117 -28.33 -15.51 18.80
C LEU A 117 -29.76 -14.95 18.75
N GLU A 118 -30.17 -14.39 17.60
CA GLU A 118 -31.52 -13.84 17.36
C GLU A 118 -32.51 -14.88 16.78
N LYS A 119 -32.06 -16.12 16.55
CA LYS A 119 -32.86 -17.26 16.03
C LYS A 119 -33.21 -18.26 17.11
#